data_AF-A0A661STF1-F1
#
_entry.id   AF-A0A661STF1-F1
#
_cell.length_a   1.000
_cell.length_b   1.000
_cell.length_c   1.000
_cell.angle_alpha   90.00
_cell.angle_beta   90.00
_cell.angle_gamma   90.00
#
_symmetry.space_group_name_H-M   'P 1'
#
loop_
_entity.id
_entity.type
_entity.pdbx_description
1 polymer ?
#
loop_
_entity_poly.entity_id
_entity_poly.type
_entity_poly.pdbx_seq_one_letter_code
_entity_poly.pdbx_strand_id
1 'polypeptide(L)'
;LTYDLMGDRLPILALEILDELEDVFGGDSLNLPALLRRYKDYLKRLRAKGLNPWKDQPRRADLHYTEAVGHFHLYAWLRSAVGRRCIVSPEFPTGNGRVDLHLRRGEQRGIIEVKSFVDASEVRKSRKQAAEYAGRLNMDSVTVALFVPTEDEEILGQLSGGQTIDGVSVTVVAIGWAI
;
A
#
# COMPACT_ATOMS: atom_id res chain seq x y z
N LEU A 1 21.48 14.71 -8.32
CA LEU A 1 21.62 13.76 -7.19
C LEU A 1 21.34 12.30 -7.58
N THR A 2 21.25 11.96 -8.87
CA THR A 2 20.90 10.60 -9.35
C THR A 2 22.09 9.78 -9.85
N TYR A 3 23.31 10.31 -9.82
CA TYR A 3 24.48 9.66 -10.45
C TYR A 3 25.51 9.06 -9.48
N ASP A 4 25.41 9.31 -8.16
CA ASP A 4 26.36 8.79 -7.15
C ASP A 4 25.97 7.42 -6.54
N LEU A 5 24.95 6.74 -7.09
CA LEU A 5 24.46 5.45 -6.58
C LEU A 5 24.89 4.24 -7.43
N MET A 6 25.78 4.42 -8.40
CA MET A 6 26.33 3.33 -9.21
C MET A 6 27.55 2.69 -8.53
N GLY A 7 27.38 2.23 -7.29
CA GLY A 7 28.32 1.30 -6.68
C GLY A 7 27.83 -0.13 -6.91
N ASP A 8 28.46 -0.88 -7.84
CA ASP A 8 28.46 -2.34 -8.09
C ASP A 8 27.18 -3.19 -7.84
N ARG A 9 26.03 -2.57 -7.56
CA ARG A 9 24.80 -3.23 -7.15
C ARG A 9 23.71 -2.81 -8.11
N LEU A 10 23.24 -3.78 -8.89
CA LEU A 10 22.03 -3.64 -9.69
C LEU A 10 20.91 -3.05 -8.82
N PRO A 11 20.24 -1.95 -9.27
CA PRO A 11 19.16 -1.33 -8.52
C PRO A 11 18.05 -2.36 -8.28
N ILE A 12 17.45 -2.35 -7.09
CA ILE A 12 16.28 -3.18 -6.82
C ILE A 12 15.10 -2.53 -7.53
N LEU A 13 14.61 -3.19 -8.58
CA LEU A 13 13.50 -2.71 -9.38
C LEU A 13 12.19 -2.79 -8.60
N ALA A 14 11.29 -1.82 -8.82
CA ALA A 14 9.98 -1.80 -8.16
C ALA A 14 9.15 -3.07 -8.44
N LEU A 15 9.28 -3.61 -9.66
CA LEU A 15 8.70 -4.87 -10.11
C LEU A 15 9.79 -5.87 -10.49
N GLU A 16 9.41 -7.13 -10.69
CA GLU A 16 10.25 -8.08 -11.42
C GLU A 16 10.33 -7.69 -12.90
N ILE A 17 11.44 -8.02 -13.58
CA ILE A 17 11.72 -7.54 -14.96
C ILE A 17 10.62 -7.93 -15.95
N LEU A 18 10.01 -9.10 -15.73
CA LEU A 18 8.97 -9.67 -16.60
C LEU A 18 7.55 -9.48 -16.06
N ASP A 19 7.37 -8.73 -14.97
CA ASP A 19 6.03 -8.48 -14.41
C ASP A 19 5.32 -7.37 -15.18
N GLU A 20 4.41 -7.80 -16.07
CA GLU A 20 3.62 -6.91 -16.93
C GLU A 20 2.37 -6.34 -16.23
N LEU A 21 2.07 -6.75 -14.99
CA LEU A 21 0.87 -6.36 -14.24
C LEU A 21 -0.46 -6.72 -14.93
N GLU A 22 -0.48 -7.80 -15.71
CA GLU A 22 -1.68 -8.23 -16.44
C GLU A 22 -2.83 -8.56 -15.48
N ASP A 23 -2.55 -9.21 -14.34
CA ASP A 23 -3.54 -9.52 -13.31
C ASP A 23 -4.04 -8.30 -12.54
N VAL A 24 -3.34 -7.17 -12.64
CA VAL A 24 -3.72 -5.88 -12.04
C VAL A 24 -4.62 -5.07 -12.98
N PHE A 25 -4.35 -5.12 -14.28
CA PHE A 25 -4.95 -4.24 -15.28
C PHE A 25 -5.89 -4.92 -16.28
N GLY A 26 -5.94 -6.26 -16.30
CA GLY A 26 -6.67 -7.04 -17.30
C GLY A 26 -8.16 -7.21 -17.03
N GLY A 27 -8.65 -6.97 -15.81
CA GLY A 27 -10.07 -7.04 -15.47
C GLY A 27 -10.83 -5.73 -15.71
N ASP A 28 -12.12 -5.71 -15.37
CA ASP A 28 -12.96 -4.50 -15.47
C ASP A 28 -12.58 -3.42 -14.43
N SER A 29 -12.02 -3.84 -13.30
CA SER A 29 -11.54 -2.97 -12.22
C SER A 29 -10.06 -3.20 -11.92
N LEU A 30 -9.43 -2.21 -11.28
CA LEU A 30 -8.04 -2.33 -10.86
C LEU A 30 -7.93 -3.34 -9.71
N ASN A 31 -7.14 -4.40 -9.88
CA ASN A 31 -6.86 -5.35 -8.82
C ASN A 31 -5.72 -4.84 -7.92
N LEU A 32 -6.05 -3.83 -7.12
CA LEU A 32 -5.12 -3.21 -6.17
C LEU A 32 -4.57 -4.16 -5.10
N PRO A 33 -5.31 -5.19 -4.62
CA PRO A 33 -4.72 -6.19 -3.74
C PRO A 33 -3.56 -6.95 -4.39
N ALA A 34 -3.68 -7.32 -5.68
CA ALA A 34 -2.57 -7.94 -6.41
C ALA A 34 -1.37 -7.00 -6.54
N LEU A 35 -1.61 -5.71 -6.83
CA LEU A 35 -0.55 -4.71 -6.88
C LEU A 35 0.18 -4.57 -5.53
N LEU A 36 -0.54 -4.56 -4.41
CA LEU A 36 0.08 -4.51 -3.08
C LEU A 36 0.86 -5.79 -2.72
N ARG A 37 0.55 -6.94 -3.31
CA ARG A 37 1.41 -8.14 -3.17
C ARG A 37 2.78 -7.90 -3.80
N ARG A 38 2.86 -7.27 -4.98
CA ARG A 38 4.14 -6.90 -5.61
C ARG A 38 4.92 -5.92 -4.74
N TYR A 39 4.24 -5.03 -4.03
CA TYR A 39 4.89 -4.16 -3.05
C TYR A 39 5.50 -4.96 -1.88
N LYS A 40 4.78 -5.94 -1.33
CA LYS A 40 5.33 -6.84 -0.30
C LYS A 40 6.57 -7.59 -0.83
N ASP A 41 6.53 -8.08 -2.07
CA ASP A 41 7.65 -8.78 -2.69
C ASP A 41 8.85 -7.84 -2.93
N TYR A 42 8.60 -6.59 -3.30
CA TYR A 42 9.63 -5.55 -3.35
C TYR A 42 10.29 -5.32 -1.99
N LEU A 43 9.51 -5.19 -0.92
CA LEU A 43 10.05 -5.04 0.44
C LEU A 43 10.89 -6.25 0.86
N LYS A 44 10.47 -7.48 0.51
CA LYS A 44 11.27 -8.69 0.75
C LYS A 44 12.62 -8.64 0.01
N ARG A 45 12.65 -8.16 -1.23
CA ARG A 45 13.89 -8.00 -2.00
C ARG A 45 14.80 -6.91 -1.44
N LEU A 46 14.25 -5.80 -0.94
CA LEU A 46 15.03 -4.80 -0.19
C LEU A 46 15.72 -5.43 1.01
N ARG A 47 14.95 -6.15 1.83
CA ARG A 47 15.46 -6.83 3.04
C ARG A 47 16.53 -7.85 2.71
N ALA A 48 16.36 -8.65 1.66
CA ALA A 48 17.35 -9.63 1.21
C ALA A 48 18.71 -8.99 0.83
N LYS A 49 18.73 -7.69 0.49
CA LYS A 49 19.97 -6.91 0.27
C LYS A 49 20.41 -6.09 1.49
N GLY A 50 19.80 -6.31 2.65
CA GLY A 50 20.10 -5.57 3.89
C GLY A 50 19.59 -4.13 3.90
N LEU A 51 18.63 -3.79 3.02
CA LEU A 51 18.03 -2.46 2.96
C LEU A 51 16.74 -2.44 3.77
N ASN A 52 16.65 -1.53 4.72
CA ASN A 52 15.44 -1.26 5.50
C ASN A 52 14.96 0.16 5.15
N PRO A 53 13.88 0.33 4.36
CA PRO A 53 13.37 1.66 3.97
C PRO A 53 12.81 2.45 5.15
N TRP A 54 12.63 1.80 6.29
CA TRP A 54 12.10 2.38 7.50
C TRP A 54 13.19 2.88 8.45
N LYS A 55 14.45 2.49 8.22
CA LYS A 55 15.57 2.88 9.06
C LYS A 55 15.65 4.40 9.21
N ASP A 56 15.88 4.87 10.44
CA ASP A 56 16.05 6.29 10.81
C ASP A 56 14.85 7.21 10.48
N GLN A 57 13.67 6.65 10.18
CA GLN A 57 12.47 7.44 9.95
C GLN A 57 11.86 7.98 11.26
N PRO A 58 11.22 9.16 11.25
CA PRO A 58 10.58 9.74 12.42
C PRO A 58 9.54 8.80 13.03
N ARG A 59 9.64 8.61 14.34
CA ARG A 59 8.72 7.78 15.12
C ARG A 59 7.77 8.64 15.95
N ARG A 60 6.56 8.15 16.15
CA ARG A 60 5.63 8.66 17.17
C ARG A 60 6.20 8.41 18.57
N ALA A 61 5.59 9.02 19.59
CA ALA A 61 6.01 8.87 20.99
C ALA A 61 5.97 7.41 21.48
N ASP A 62 5.18 6.55 20.84
CA ASP A 62 5.11 5.10 21.07
C ASP A 62 6.20 4.31 20.30
N LEU A 63 7.18 4.99 19.70
CA LEU A 63 8.29 4.44 18.89
C LEU A 63 7.88 3.79 17.56
N HIS A 64 6.67 4.00 17.06
CA HIS A 64 6.18 3.49 15.77
C HIS A 64 6.30 4.51 14.64
N TYR A 65 6.39 4.07 13.38
CA TYR A 65 6.34 5.00 12.25
C TYR A 65 4.98 5.69 12.14
N THR A 66 5.00 6.94 11.69
CA THR A 66 3.77 7.64 11.32
C THR A 66 3.20 7.04 10.04
N GLU A 67 1.87 7.07 9.90
CA GLU A 67 1.18 6.66 8.66
C GLU A 67 1.78 7.32 7.42
N ALA A 68 2.30 8.55 7.58
CA ALA A 68 2.97 9.31 6.55
C ALA A 68 4.19 8.57 5.94
N VAL A 69 5.02 7.88 6.73
CA VAL A 69 6.21 7.19 6.22
C VAL A 69 5.81 6.04 5.29
N GLY A 70 4.89 5.18 5.75
CA GLY A 70 4.37 4.08 4.96
C GLY A 70 3.65 4.58 3.70
N HIS A 71 2.86 5.66 3.83
CA HIS A 71 2.16 6.29 2.72
C HIS A 71 3.10 6.83 1.65
N PHE A 72 4.11 7.64 2.01
CA PHE A 72 5.01 8.23 1.02
C PHE A 72 5.89 7.19 0.34
N HIS A 73 6.34 6.17 1.07
CA HIS A 73 7.09 5.07 0.48
C HIS A 73 6.23 4.26 -0.49
N LEU A 74 4.99 3.93 -0.10
CA LEU A 74 4.04 3.25 -0.98
C LEU A 74 3.71 4.09 -2.21
N TYR A 75 3.46 5.39 -2.06
CA TYR A 75 3.22 6.30 -3.17
C TYR A 75 4.39 6.33 -4.16
N ALA A 76 5.63 6.48 -3.65
CA ALA A 76 6.83 6.48 -4.47
C ALA A 76 7.01 5.15 -5.21
N TRP A 77 6.77 4.03 -4.53
CA TRP A 77 6.82 2.71 -5.15
C TRP A 77 5.74 2.55 -6.22
N LEU A 78 4.49 2.92 -5.95
CA LEU A 78 3.38 2.82 -6.91
C LEU A 78 3.70 3.61 -8.18
N ARG A 79 4.17 4.85 -8.05
CA ARG A 79 4.60 5.69 -9.17
C ARG A 79 5.67 5.01 -10.03
N SER A 80 6.61 4.32 -9.40
CA SER A 80 7.67 3.57 -10.09
C SER A 80 7.13 2.29 -10.76
N ALA A 81 6.32 1.51 -10.04
CA ALA A 81 5.79 0.23 -10.49
C ALA A 81 4.83 0.37 -11.68
N VAL A 82 3.84 1.26 -11.59
CA VAL A 82 2.83 1.40 -12.65
C VAL A 82 3.30 2.30 -13.80
N GLY A 83 4.24 3.21 -13.53
CA GLY A 83 4.82 4.11 -14.52
C GLY A 83 3.74 4.93 -15.25
N ARG A 84 3.79 4.95 -16.58
CA ARG A 84 2.80 5.68 -17.42
C ARG A 84 1.50 4.91 -17.64
N ARG A 85 1.39 3.65 -17.16
CA ARG A 85 0.21 2.79 -17.38
C ARG A 85 -0.99 3.19 -16.52
N CYS A 86 -0.75 3.87 -15.41
CA CYS A 86 -1.77 4.26 -14.45
C CYS A 86 -1.38 5.58 -13.77
N ILE A 87 -2.36 6.47 -13.57
CA ILE A 87 -2.18 7.70 -12.81
C ILE A 87 -2.32 7.35 -11.33
N VAL A 88 -1.35 7.78 -10.52
CA VAL A 88 -1.37 7.68 -9.05
C VAL A 88 -1.45 9.09 -8.49
N SER A 89 -2.52 9.39 -7.77
CA SER A 89 -2.79 10.70 -7.17
C SER A 89 -2.94 10.57 -5.65
N PRO A 90 -2.15 11.27 -4.83
CA PRO A 90 -2.39 11.36 -3.41
C PRO A 90 -3.53 12.34 -3.13
N GLU A 91 -4.48 11.96 -2.28
CA GLU A 91 -5.46 12.86 -1.70
C GLU A 91 -4.96 13.30 -0.33
N PHE A 92 -4.67 14.60 -0.19
CA PHE A 92 -4.23 15.16 1.09
C PHE A 92 -5.45 15.59 1.92
N PRO A 93 -5.48 15.27 3.22
CA PRO A 93 -6.62 15.59 4.07
C PRO A 93 -6.74 17.10 4.28
N THR A 94 -7.98 17.60 4.23
CA THR A 94 -8.35 18.86 4.87
C THR A 94 -8.62 18.60 6.35
N GLY A 95 -7.57 18.58 7.17
CA GLY A 95 -7.66 18.73 8.63
C GLY A 95 -7.71 17.48 9.52
N ASN A 96 -7.85 16.25 8.98
CA ASN A 96 -8.00 15.02 9.81
C ASN A 96 -7.01 13.88 9.50
N GLY A 97 -5.87 14.15 8.85
CA GLY A 97 -4.73 13.22 8.77
C GLY A 97 -4.87 11.97 7.89
N ARG A 98 -6.03 11.72 7.26
CA ARG A 98 -6.21 10.59 6.32
C ARG A 98 -5.64 10.91 4.95
N VAL A 99 -4.71 10.09 4.46
CA VAL A 99 -4.11 10.25 3.13
C VAL A 99 -4.43 9.02 2.29
N ASP A 100 -5.29 9.22 1.29
CA ASP A 100 -5.75 8.17 0.39
C ASP A 100 -4.97 8.24 -0.93
N LEU A 101 -4.78 7.09 -1.58
CA LEU A 101 -4.11 6.99 -2.88
C LEU A 101 -5.13 6.56 -3.93
N HIS A 102 -5.38 7.44 -4.90
CA HIS A 102 -6.26 7.17 -6.02
C HIS A 102 -5.45 6.69 -7.20
N LEU A 103 -5.90 5.58 -7.80
CA LEU A 103 -5.34 5.01 -9.01
C LEU A 103 -6.37 5.08 -10.13
N ARG A 104 -5.93 5.52 -11.32
CA ARG A 104 -6.80 5.62 -12.49
C ARG A 104 -6.09 5.18 -13.77
N ARG A 105 -6.73 4.28 -14.52
CA ARG A 105 -6.30 3.83 -15.86
C ARG A 105 -7.51 3.84 -16.79
N GLY A 106 -7.57 4.80 -17.71
CA GLY A 106 -8.79 5.03 -18.50
C GLY A 106 -9.98 5.30 -17.56
N GLU A 107 -11.01 4.48 -17.67
CA GLU A 107 -12.21 4.49 -16.82
C GLU A 107 -12.07 3.66 -15.54
N GLN A 108 -11.08 2.77 -15.48
CA GLN A 108 -10.81 1.97 -14.29
C GLN A 108 -10.29 2.87 -13.18
N ARG A 109 -10.93 2.78 -12.00
CA ARG A 109 -10.60 3.56 -10.80
C ARG A 109 -10.38 2.61 -9.63
N GLY A 110 -9.52 3.01 -8.71
CA GLY A 110 -9.30 2.28 -7.48
C GLY A 110 -8.73 3.19 -6.40
N ILE A 111 -9.00 2.84 -5.15
CA ILE A 111 -8.58 3.59 -3.98
C ILE A 111 -7.81 2.68 -3.05
N ILE A 112 -6.65 3.16 -2.61
CA ILE A 112 -5.87 2.57 -1.52
C ILE A 112 -5.93 3.51 -0.32
N GLU A 113 -6.60 3.10 0.75
CA GLU A 113 -6.53 3.78 2.04
C GLU A 113 -5.31 3.25 2.80
N VAL A 114 -4.45 4.15 3.27
CA VAL A 114 -3.25 3.77 4.03
C VAL A 114 -3.52 3.92 5.52
N LYS A 115 -3.21 2.87 6.29
CA LYS A 115 -3.37 2.84 7.75
C LYS A 115 -2.16 2.25 8.44
N SER A 116 -1.96 2.64 9.70
CA SER A 116 -1.10 1.92 10.63
C SER A 116 -1.84 1.71 11.95
N PHE A 117 -1.87 0.48 12.46
CA PHE A 117 -2.52 0.17 13.74
C PHE A 117 -1.55 -0.52 14.69
N VAL A 118 -1.81 -0.33 15.97
CA VAL A 118 -1.15 -1.05 17.08
C VAL A 118 -2.05 -2.13 17.67
N ASP A 119 -3.35 -2.09 17.37
CA ASP A 119 -4.36 -3.00 17.91
C ASP A 119 -5.24 -3.59 16.80
N ALA A 120 -5.43 -4.91 16.83
CA ALA A 120 -6.32 -5.64 15.93
C ALA A 120 -7.79 -5.17 16.02
N SER A 121 -8.21 -4.59 17.14
CA SER A 121 -9.55 -4.01 17.32
C SER A 121 -9.82 -2.85 16.35
N GLU A 122 -8.77 -2.11 15.95
CA GLU A 122 -8.85 -0.97 15.03
C GLU A 122 -9.09 -1.39 13.57
N VAL A 123 -8.70 -2.62 13.22
CA VAL A 123 -8.85 -3.16 11.86
C VAL A 123 -10.32 -3.25 11.45
N ARG A 124 -11.20 -3.74 12.35
CA ARG A 124 -12.65 -3.83 12.06
C ARG A 124 -13.28 -2.45 11.85
N LYS A 125 -12.92 -1.49 12.69
CA LYS A 125 -13.40 -0.10 12.57
C LYS A 125 -12.93 0.52 11.26
N SER A 126 -11.67 0.27 10.88
CA SER A 126 -11.11 0.75 9.62
C SER A 126 -11.81 0.19 8.41
N ARG A 127 -12.15 -1.11 8.40
CA ARG A 127 -12.88 -1.72 7.27
C ARG A 127 -14.22 -1.02 7.04
N LYS A 128 -14.96 -0.73 8.12
CA LYS A 128 -16.23 0.00 8.03
C LYS A 128 -16.03 1.42 7.51
N GLN A 129 -15.04 2.15 8.03
CA GLN A 129 -14.74 3.51 7.57
C GLN A 129 -14.34 3.56 6.09
N ALA A 130 -13.53 2.59 5.64
CA ALA A 130 -13.13 2.45 4.25
C ALA A 130 -14.34 2.20 3.34
N ALA A 131 -15.24 1.31 3.75
CA ALA A 131 -16.49 1.04 3.03
C ALA A 131 -17.37 2.29 2.91
N GLU A 132 -17.59 3.00 4.03
CA GLU A 132 -18.38 4.23 4.05
C GLU A 132 -17.79 5.32 3.14
N TYR A 133 -16.45 5.47 3.14
CA TYR A 133 -15.76 6.43 2.29
C TYR A 133 -15.86 6.06 0.80
N ALA A 134 -15.61 4.79 0.46
CA ALA A 134 -15.75 4.30 -0.91
C ALA A 134 -17.19 4.43 -1.43
N GLY A 135 -18.19 4.15 -0.60
CA GLY A 135 -19.60 4.35 -0.92
C GLY A 135 -19.92 5.81 -1.25
N ARG A 136 -19.37 6.78 -0.51
CA ARG A 136 -19.52 8.22 -0.82
C ARG A 136 -18.90 8.62 -2.14
N LEU A 137 -17.89 7.89 -2.60
CA LEU A 137 -17.21 8.12 -3.87
C LEU A 137 -17.80 7.31 -5.03
N ASN A 138 -18.91 6.58 -4.81
CA ASN A 138 -19.52 5.66 -5.75
C ASN A 138 -18.49 4.65 -6.31
N MET A 139 -17.71 4.05 -5.41
CA MET A 139 -16.75 2.99 -5.71
C MET A 139 -17.27 1.66 -5.18
N ASP A 140 -17.22 0.64 -6.02
CA ASP A 140 -17.67 -0.72 -5.64
C ASP A 140 -16.63 -1.47 -4.80
N SER A 141 -15.40 -0.93 -4.71
CA SER A 141 -14.33 -1.53 -3.93
C SER A 141 -13.33 -0.52 -3.38
N VAL A 142 -12.67 -0.92 -2.30
CA VAL A 142 -11.54 -0.19 -1.68
C VAL A 142 -10.53 -1.18 -1.15
N THR A 143 -9.25 -0.83 -1.27
CA THR A 143 -8.15 -1.62 -0.69
C THR A 143 -7.54 -0.85 0.48
N VAL A 144 -7.31 -1.52 1.59
CA VAL A 144 -6.63 -0.93 2.76
C VAL A 144 -5.21 -1.49 2.83
N ALA A 145 -4.22 -0.63 2.67
CA ALA A 145 -2.82 -0.94 2.91
C ALA A 145 -2.53 -0.75 4.40
N LEU A 146 -2.51 -1.85 5.16
CA LEU A 146 -2.33 -1.83 6.61
C LEU A 146 -0.87 -2.10 6.98
N PHE A 147 -0.15 -1.08 7.43
CA PHE A 147 1.20 -1.22 7.95
C PHE A 147 1.19 -1.72 9.40
N VAL A 148 1.90 -2.81 9.67
CA VAL A 148 1.93 -3.50 10.98
C VAL A 148 3.38 -3.72 11.41
N PRO A 149 3.76 -3.42 12.67
CA PRO A 149 5.14 -3.55 13.18
C PRO A 149 5.49 -5.02 13.49
N THR A 150 5.29 -5.91 12.53
CA THR A 150 5.65 -7.33 12.62
C THR A 150 6.02 -7.85 11.24
N GLU A 151 6.92 -8.83 11.19
CA GLU A 151 7.23 -9.60 9.98
C GLU A 151 6.59 -11.00 9.99
N ASP A 152 5.82 -11.32 11.03
CA ASP A 152 5.15 -12.61 11.17
C ASP A 152 4.07 -12.77 10.09
N GLU A 153 4.34 -13.62 9.10
CA GLU A 153 3.43 -13.86 7.99
C GLU A 153 2.11 -14.53 8.41
N GLU A 154 2.08 -15.23 9.54
CA GLU A 154 0.83 -15.77 10.09
C GLU A 154 -0.06 -14.63 10.59
N ILE A 155 0.51 -13.72 11.38
CA ILE A 155 -0.20 -12.51 11.86
C ILE A 155 -0.65 -11.64 10.69
N LEU A 156 0.23 -11.38 9.72
CA LEU A 156 -0.10 -10.60 8.52
C LEU A 156 -1.20 -11.30 7.69
N GLY A 157 -1.18 -12.63 7.63
CA GLY A 157 -2.21 -13.44 7.00
C GLY A 157 -3.57 -13.29 7.66
N GLN A 158 -3.62 -13.36 9.00
CA GLN A 158 -4.85 -13.18 9.78
C GLN A 158 -5.46 -11.77 9.67
N LEU A 159 -4.61 -10.74 9.54
CA LEU A 159 -5.07 -9.35 9.37
C LEU A 159 -5.54 -9.04 7.94
N SER A 160 -4.97 -9.74 6.95
CA SER A 160 -5.32 -9.58 5.54
C SER A 160 -6.65 -10.28 5.21
N GLY A 161 -7.34 -9.82 4.17
CA GLY A 161 -8.52 -10.50 3.64
C GLY A 161 -9.64 -9.57 3.20
N GLY A 162 -10.56 -10.13 2.40
CA GLY A 162 -11.70 -9.43 1.84
C GLY A 162 -12.97 -9.55 2.70
N GLN A 163 -13.78 -8.49 2.71
CA GLN A 163 -15.12 -8.49 3.26
C GLN A 163 -16.00 -7.52 2.48
N THR A 164 -17.24 -7.90 2.18
CA THR A 164 -18.23 -6.96 1.64
C THR A 164 -18.96 -6.27 2.78
N ILE A 165 -19.00 -4.94 2.76
CA ILE A 165 -19.68 -4.10 3.76
C ILE A 165 -20.53 -3.10 2.99
N ASP A 166 -21.85 -3.09 3.25
CA ASP A 166 -22.81 -2.19 2.62
C ASP A 166 -22.72 -2.15 1.07
N GLY A 167 -22.46 -3.31 0.46
CA GLY A 167 -22.31 -3.46 -1.00
C GLY A 167 -20.93 -3.13 -1.55
N VAL A 168 -20.02 -2.59 -0.73
CA VAL A 168 -18.63 -2.29 -1.12
C VAL A 168 -17.70 -3.45 -0.76
N SER A 169 -16.87 -3.89 -1.70
CA SER A 169 -15.82 -4.88 -1.44
C SER A 169 -14.60 -4.21 -0.78
N VAL A 170 -14.33 -4.54 0.47
CA VAL A 170 -13.18 -4.04 1.23
C VAL A 170 -12.12 -5.12 1.34
N THR A 171 -10.94 -4.88 0.79
CA THR A 171 -9.80 -5.81 0.92
C THR A 171 -8.69 -5.19 1.74
N VAL A 172 -8.33 -5.83 2.86
CA VAL A 172 -7.15 -5.44 3.65
C VAL A 172 -5.95 -6.24 3.17
N VAL A 173 -4.84 -5.54 2.95
CA VAL A 173 -3.51 -6.14 2.73
C VAL A 173 -2.60 -5.68 3.84
N ALA A 174 -2.24 -6.59 4.73
CA ALA A 174 -1.28 -6.31 5.81
C ALA A 174 0.16 -6.34 5.28
N ILE A 175 0.89 -5.29 5.59
CA ILE A 175 2.25 -5.00 5.13
C ILE A 175 3.13 -4.90 6.38
N GLY A 176 3.95 -5.92 6.58
CA GLY A 176 4.88 -5.99 7.68
C GLY A 176 6.08 -5.06 7.50
N TRP A 177 6.59 -4.56 8.61
CA TRP A 177 7.87 -3.87 8.66
C TRP A 177 8.66 -4.29 9.91
N ALA A 178 9.93 -4.63 9.71
CA ALA A 178 10.89 -4.84 10.79
C ALA A 178 11.44 -3.51 11.31
N ILE A 179 11.56 -3.45 12.63
CA ILE A 179 12.30 -2.43 13.38
C ILE A 179 13.79 -2.76 13.31
#